data_AF-A0A8H5BT80-F1
#
_entry.id   AF-A0A8H5BT80-F1
#
_cell.length_a   1.000
_cell.length_b   1.000
_cell.length_c   1.000
_cell.angle_alpha   90.00
_cell.angle_beta   90.00
_cell.angle_gamma   90.00
#
_symmetry.space_group_name_H-M   'P 1'
#
loop_
_entity.id
_entity.type
_entity.pdbx_description
1 polymer ?
#
loop_
_entity_poly.entity_id
_entity_poly.type
_entity_poly.pdbx_seq_one_letter_code
_entity_poly.pdbx_strand_id
1 'polypeptide(L)'
;MFRDKISFTFNAWTSNPGGPYLSITGHYIDTPSDDPLAWKLKEEQLVFEPIEGNHSGANMAKVIVRVIDQYCLRSNVGWFTADNAPNNDTAIKAVAEDLDPSGLN
;
A
#
# COMPACT_ATOMS: atom_id res chain seq x y z
N MET A 1 7.53 1.11 -16.77
CA MET A 1 7.15 -0.08 -15.98
C MET A 1 8.19 -0.21 -14.89
N PHE A 2 7.79 -0.14 -13.61
CA PHE A 2 8.73 -0.33 -12.50
C PHE A 2 9.31 -1.74 -12.61
N ARG A 3 10.65 -1.87 -12.59
CA ARG A 3 11.30 -3.20 -12.62
C ARG A 3 11.34 -3.85 -11.24
N ASP A 4 11.28 -3.05 -10.19
CA ASP A 4 11.58 -3.50 -8.84
C ASP A 4 10.35 -3.56 -7.93
N LYS A 5 10.53 -4.20 -6.78
CA LYS A 5 9.52 -4.30 -5.73
C LYS A 5 9.34 -2.96 -5.02
N ILE A 6 8.09 -2.66 -4.68
CA ILE A 6 7.67 -1.47 -3.95
C ILE A 6 7.23 -1.92 -2.55
N SER A 7 7.81 -1.31 -1.53
CA SER A 7 7.34 -1.43 -0.15
C SER A 7 6.33 -0.33 0.14
N PHE A 8 5.34 -0.61 0.95
CA PHE A 8 4.29 0.34 1.29
C PHE A 8 4.28 0.60 2.78
N THR A 9 4.11 1.86 3.17
CA THR A 9 3.66 2.20 4.52
C THR A 9 2.22 2.65 4.44
N PHE A 10 1.37 2.21 5.37
CA PHE A 10 0.02 2.76 5.48
C PHE A 10 -0.31 3.13 6.93
N ASN A 11 -1.17 4.13 7.07
CA ASN A 11 -1.65 4.60 8.37
C ASN A 11 -3.13 4.95 8.26
N ALA A 12 -3.93 4.46 9.19
CA ALA A 12 -5.34 4.78 9.29
C ALA A 12 -5.61 5.52 10.60
N TRP A 13 -6.32 6.64 10.54
CA TRP A 13 -6.60 7.45 11.74
C TRP A 13 -7.96 8.11 11.68
N THR A 14 -8.50 8.41 12.86
CA THR A 14 -9.68 9.26 13.00
C THR A 14 -9.24 10.72 13.03
N SER A 15 -9.71 11.51 12.08
CA SER A 15 -9.48 12.97 12.03
C SER A 15 -10.19 13.70 13.20
N ASN A 16 -9.81 14.96 13.48
CA ASN A 16 -10.48 15.76 14.52
C ASN A 16 -12.01 15.87 14.33
N PRO A 17 -12.55 16.00 13.10
CA PRO A 17 -13.99 15.96 12.87
C PRO A 17 -14.65 14.57 13.06
N GLY A 18 -13.87 13.53 13.37
CA GLY A 18 -14.37 12.16 13.58
C GLY A 18 -14.39 11.28 12.33
N GLY A 19 -13.98 11.79 11.18
CA GLY A 19 -13.95 11.03 9.94
C GLY A 19 -12.77 10.05 9.88
N PRO A 20 -12.95 8.82 9.38
CA PRO A 20 -11.87 7.85 9.20
C PRO A 20 -11.07 8.14 7.93
N TYR A 21 -9.75 8.11 8.02
CA TYR A 21 -8.85 8.35 6.90
C TYR A 21 -7.84 7.21 6.74
N LEU A 22 -7.34 7.06 5.51
CA LEU A 22 -6.21 6.20 5.17
C LEU A 22 -5.19 6.98 4.34
N SER A 23 -3.93 6.76 4.65
CA SER A 23 -2.78 7.21 3.86
C SER A 23 -1.96 5.99 3.46
N ILE A 24 -1.48 5.96 2.21
CA ILE A 24 -0.56 4.92 1.71
C ILE A 24 0.58 5.61 0.96
N THR A 25 1.81 5.29 1.36
CA THR A 25 3.04 5.76 0.72
C THR A 25 3.79 4.57 0.13
N GLY A 26 4.19 4.66 -1.14
CA GLY A 26 5.05 3.69 -1.79
C GLY A 26 6.51 4.08 -1.68
N HIS A 27 7.38 3.11 -1.42
CA HIS A 27 8.82 3.25 -1.24
C HIS A 27 9.54 2.31 -2.18
N TYR A 28 10.45 2.82 -2.99
CA TYR A 28 11.18 2.02 -3.98
C TYR A 28 12.55 2.62 -4.29
N ILE A 29 13.43 1.78 -4.84
CA ILE A 29 14.72 2.25 -5.36
C ILE A 29 14.54 2.55 -6.85
N ASP A 30 14.82 3.79 -7.23
CA ASP A 30 14.92 4.23 -8.60
C ASP A 30 16.36 4.02 -9.09
N THR A 31 16.51 3.32 -10.22
CA THR A 31 17.80 3.07 -10.86
C THR A 31 17.73 3.48 -12.33
N PRO A 32 18.52 4.50 -12.75
CA PRO A 32 18.61 4.87 -14.16
C PRO A 32 19.09 3.71 -15.01
N SER A 33 18.54 3.57 -16.22
CA SER A 33 18.92 2.48 -17.13
C SER A 33 20.33 2.64 -17.70
N ASP A 34 20.83 3.86 -17.73
CA ASP A 34 22.17 4.25 -18.18
C ASP A 34 23.23 4.20 -17.07
N ASP A 35 22.82 4.21 -15.79
CA ASP A 35 23.68 3.97 -14.64
C ASP A 35 22.98 3.12 -13.57
N PRO A 36 23.07 1.77 -13.68
CA PRO A 36 22.39 0.85 -12.76
C PRO A 36 22.97 0.84 -11.34
N LEU A 37 24.07 1.57 -11.07
CA LEU A 37 24.64 1.72 -9.73
C LEU A 37 24.20 3.01 -9.05
N ALA A 38 23.57 3.94 -9.77
CA ALA A 38 23.01 5.17 -9.21
C ALA A 38 21.67 4.91 -8.52
N TRP A 39 21.72 4.33 -7.31
CA TRP A 39 20.52 4.01 -6.54
C TRP A 39 19.97 5.23 -5.82
N LYS A 40 18.68 5.50 -6.00
CA LYS A 40 17.98 6.56 -5.28
C LYS A 40 16.73 6.02 -4.61
N LEU A 41 16.67 6.11 -3.28
CA LEU A 41 15.42 5.87 -2.56
C LEU A 41 14.40 6.95 -2.94
N LYS A 42 13.21 6.48 -3.32
CA LYS A 42 12.03 7.28 -3.63
C LYS A 42 10.92 6.90 -2.68
N GLU A 43 10.16 7.92 -2.28
CA GLU A 43 8.92 7.79 -1.53
C GLU A 43 7.87 8.65 -2.21
N GLU A 44 6.69 8.10 -2.42
CA GLU A 44 5.59 8.79 -3.11
C GLU A 44 4.28 8.54 -2.35
N GLN A 45 3.56 9.61 -2.04
CA GLN A 45 2.24 9.53 -1.41
C GLN A 45 1.22 9.09 -2.46
N LEU A 46 0.78 7.83 -2.40
CA LEU A 46 -0.10 7.24 -3.41
C LEU A 46 -1.57 7.54 -3.15
N VAL A 47 -1.97 7.63 -1.88
CA VAL A 47 -3.32 8.04 -1.51
C VAL A 47 -3.34 8.75 -0.17
N PHE A 48 -4.22 9.73 -0.03
CA PHE A 48 -4.63 10.33 1.23
C PHE A 48 -6.11 10.65 1.10
N GLU A 49 -6.98 9.87 1.74
CA GLU A 49 -8.43 10.02 1.54
C GLU A 49 -9.24 9.50 2.72
N PRO A 50 -10.52 9.92 2.86
CA PRO A 50 -11.43 9.31 3.79
C PRO A 50 -11.76 7.86 3.40
N ILE A 51 -11.92 7.00 4.40
CA ILE A 51 -12.42 5.63 4.21
C ILE A 51 -13.94 5.66 4.18
N GLU A 52 -14.55 4.97 3.22
CA GLU A 52 -16.00 4.69 3.27
C GLU A 52 -16.30 3.74 4.45
N GLY A 53 -17.08 4.21 5.43
CA GLY A 53 -17.48 3.40 6.59
C GLY A 53 -16.54 3.57 7.78
N ASN A 54 -15.88 2.50 8.23
CA ASN A 54 -14.98 2.49 9.39
C ASN A 54 -13.59 1.92 9.03
N HIS A 55 -12.68 1.89 10.00
CA HIS A 55 -11.31 1.35 9.90
C HIS A 55 -11.24 -0.19 9.85
N SER A 56 -12.30 -0.90 9.42
CA SER A 56 -12.22 -2.35 9.29
C SER A 56 -11.16 -2.75 8.28
N GLY A 57 -10.56 -3.93 8.46
CA GLY A 57 -9.57 -4.47 7.55
C GLY A 57 -10.06 -4.53 6.10
N ALA A 58 -11.32 -4.93 5.90
CA ALA A 58 -11.94 -5.01 4.58
C ALA A 58 -12.05 -3.63 3.90
N ASN A 59 -12.43 -2.58 4.63
CA ASN A 59 -12.52 -1.24 4.06
C ASN A 59 -11.14 -0.67 3.72
N MET A 60 -10.14 -0.90 4.59
CA MET A 60 -8.77 -0.48 4.32
C MET A 60 -8.18 -1.24 3.13
N ALA A 61 -8.40 -2.56 3.05
CA ALA A 61 -7.95 -3.40 1.93
C ALA A 61 -8.57 -2.95 0.60
N LYS A 62 -9.86 -2.60 0.58
CA LYS A 62 -10.53 -2.04 -0.62
C LYS A 62 -9.79 -0.82 -1.16
N VAL A 63 -9.37 0.10 -0.30
CA VAL A 63 -8.60 1.29 -0.70
C VAL A 63 -7.20 0.91 -1.16
N ILE A 64 -6.50 0.03 -0.43
CA ILE A 64 -5.14 -0.41 -0.78
C ILE A 64 -5.11 -1.09 -2.16
N VAL A 65 -5.99 -2.06 -2.40
CA VAL A 65 -6.10 -2.77 -3.69
C VAL A 65 -6.43 -1.80 -4.81
N ARG A 66 -7.39 -0.90 -4.60
CA ARG A 66 -7.75 0.11 -5.61
C ARG A 66 -6.56 0.98 -5.99
N VAL A 67 -5.74 1.40 -5.02
CA VAL A 67 -4.52 2.19 -5.28
C VAL A 67 -3.48 1.36 -6.05
N ILE A 68 -3.25 0.12 -5.66
CA ILE A 68 -2.35 -0.79 -6.39
C ILE A 68 -2.80 -0.94 -7.85
N ASP A 69 -4.10 -1.07 -8.11
CA ASP A 69 -4.67 -1.19 -9.45
C ASP A 69 -4.58 0.11 -10.25
N GLN A 70 -4.91 1.24 -9.61
CA GLN A 70 -4.87 2.56 -10.23
C GLN A 70 -3.48 2.90 -10.79
N TYR A 71 -2.43 2.46 -10.10
CA TYR A 71 -1.04 2.67 -10.51
C TYR A 71 -0.42 1.48 -11.25
N CYS A 72 -1.21 0.45 -11.58
CA CYS A 72 -0.75 -0.77 -12.26
C CYS A 72 0.41 -1.48 -11.53
N LEU A 73 0.36 -1.56 -10.20
CA LEU A 73 1.46 -2.02 -9.35
C LEU A 73 1.36 -3.48 -8.90
N ARG A 74 0.34 -4.26 -9.31
CA ARG A 74 0.13 -5.64 -8.84
C ARG A 74 1.41 -6.51 -8.91
N SER A 75 2.14 -6.45 -10.03
CA SER A 75 3.41 -7.19 -10.20
C SER A 75 4.56 -6.70 -9.31
N ASN A 76 4.47 -5.46 -8.83
CA ASN A 76 5.51 -4.75 -8.11
C ASN A 76 5.30 -4.77 -6.60
N VAL A 77 4.19 -5.31 -6.09
CA VAL A 77 3.94 -5.36 -4.64
C VAL A 77 5.04 -6.16 -3.94
N GLY A 78 5.68 -5.53 -2.96
CA GLY A 78 6.63 -6.10 -2.03
C GLY A 78 6.02 -6.20 -0.63
N TRP A 79 6.51 -5.38 0.30
CA TRP A 79 6.15 -5.47 1.72
C TRP A 79 5.22 -4.35 2.17
N PHE A 80 4.51 -4.58 3.26
CA PHE A 80 3.69 -3.57 3.95
C PHE A 80 4.19 -3.35 5.36
N THR A 81 4.26 -2.08 5.76
CA THR A 81 4.62 -1.65 7.12
C THR A 81 3.50 -0.76 7.65
N ALA A 82 3.06 -1.01 8.88
CA ALA A 82 2.05 -0.21 9.55
C ALA A 82 2.33 -0.19 11.06
N ASP A 83 1.56 0.58 11.81
CA ASP A 83 1.56 0.50 13.26
C ASP A 83 0.93 -0.83 13.76
N ASN A 84 1.04 -1.10 15.06
CA ASN A 84 0.59 -2.36 15.64
C ASN A 84 -0.89 -2.31 16.03
N ALA A 85 -1.78 -2.13 15.05
CA ALA A 85 -3.22 -2.12 15.23
C ALA A 85 -3.87 -3.41 14.66
N PRO A 86 -4.79 -4.08 15.38
CA PRO A 86 -5.33 -5.39 14.94
C PRO A 86 -6.05 -5.37 13.59
N ASN A 87 -6.62 -4.23 13.22
CA ASN A 87 -7.26 -4.06 11.92
C ASN A 87 -6.25 -4.09 10.76
N ASN A 88 -4.99 -3.73 10.99
CA ASN A 88 -3.92 -3.81 9.99
C ASN A 88 -3.65 -5.26 9.58
N ASP A 89 -3.65 -6.20 10.54
CA ASP A 89 -3.49 -7.63 10.25
C ASP A 89 -4.60 -8.13 9.32
N THR A 90 -5.85 -7.77 9.63
CA THR A 90 -7.00 -8.15 8.81
C THR A 90 -7.01 -7.48 7.44
N ALA A 91 -6.48 -6.26 7.33
CA ALA A 91 -6.34 -5.56 6.05
C ALA A 91 -5.31 -6.23 5.17
N ILE A 92 -4.09 -6.49 5.68
CA ILE A 92 -3.03 -7.10 4.90
C ILE A 92 -3.39 -8.53 4.51
N LYS A 93 -4.09 -9.28 5.35
CA LYS A 93 -4.65 -10.57 4.97
C LYS A 93 -5.60 -10.45 3.76
N ALA A 94 -6.56 -9.53 3.81
CA ALA A 94 -7.51 -9.32 2.72
C ALA A 94 -6.83 -8.81 1.43
N VAL A 95 -5.80 -7.97 1.55
CA VAL A 95 -4.97 -7.53 0.41
C VAL A 95 -4.23 -8.73 -0.20
N ALA A 96 -3.61 -9.58 0.61
CA ALA A 96 -2.91 -10.76 0.13
C ALA A 96 -3.85 -11.72 -0.61
N GLU A 97 -5.04 -11.97 -0.06
CA GLU A 97 -6.08 -12.80 -0.69
C GLU A 97 -6.59 -12.23 -2.03
N ASP A 98 -6.65 -10.90 -2.19
CA ASP A 98 -7.02 -10.27 -3.46
C ASP A 98 -5.90 -10.33 -4.51
N LEU A 99 -4.66 -10.06 -4.07
CA LEU A 99 -3.50 -10.01 -4.96
C LEU A 99 -3.07 -11.40 -5.44
N ASP A 100 -3.19 -12.41 -4.58
CA ASP A 100 -2.95 -13.80 -4.91
C ASP A 100 -4.05 -14.71 -4.32
N PRO A 101 -5.18 -14.86 -5.01
CA PRO A 101 -6.27 -15.73 -4.58
C PRO A 101 -5.89 -17.21 -4.51
N SER A 102 -4.76 -17.61 -5.10
CA SER A 102 -4.28 -19.00 -5.09
C SER A 102 -3.49 -19.34 -3.82
N GLY A 103 -2.93 -18.33 -3.14
CA GLY A 103 -2.13 -18.49 -1.92
C GLY A 103 -0.83 -19.28 -2.15
N LEU A 104 -0.24 -19.20 -3.36
CA LEU A 104 0.89 -20.02 -3.78
C LEU A 104 2.25 -19.32 -3.68
N ASN A 105 2.29 -18.08 -3.17
CA ASN A 105 3.52 -17.34 -2.92
C ASN A 105 4.04 -17.49 -1.49
#